data_AF-A0A3B8LB76-F1
#
_entry.id   AF-A0A3B8LB76-F1
#
_cell.length_a   1.000
_cell.length_b   1.000
_cell.length_c   1.000
_cell.angle_alpha   90.00
_cell.angle_beta   90.00
_cell.angle_gamma   90.00
#
_symmetry.space_group_name_H-M   'P 1'
#
loop_
_entity.id
_entity.type
_entity.pdbx_description
1 polymer ?
#
loop_
_entity_poly.entity_id
_entity_poly.type
_entity_poly.pdbx_seq_one_letter_code
_entity_poly.pdbx_strand_id
1 'polypeptide(L)'
;MTIRAHAIPCLDSALATTMVVGLAVASAMVTSGCGSRSEDNFQIRLIQSTGVTTECGPGEWTNETGGPETEMFVDITRESGLDFQRAVGPPGTYFLPEINGSGGAMFDYDGDGDLDIYLVNSGRSPHAVGEFPANLNTANRLYRQQADGTFSDVTTVAGLGDTGYGIGCAAGDVDNDGDLDIALVNINDRAALLRNDGG
;
A
#
# COMPACT_ATOMS: atom_id res chain seq x y z
N MET A 1 52.95 -15.37 22.30
CA MET A 1 52.96 -15.64 20.85
C MET A 1 51.85 -14.79 20.24
N THR A 2 52.23 -13.65 19.70
CA THR A 2 51.34 -12.54 19.33
C THR A 2 50.91 -12.71 17.88
N ILE A 3 49.61 -12.88 17.62
CA ILE A 3 49.09 -12.95 16.26
C ILE A 3 48.67 -11.54 15.84
N ARG A 4 49.31 -11.04 14.78
CA ARG A 4 49.06 -9.74 14.15
C ARG A 4 47.73 -9.78 13.40
N ALA A 5 46.85 -8.82 13.64
CA ALA A 5 45.71 -8.54 12.78
C ALA A 5 46.22 -7.90 11.47
N HIS A 6 45.83 -8.47 10.33
CA HIS A 6 46.04 -7.90 9.01
C HIS A 6 44.79 -7.07 8.67
N ALA A 7 44.98 -5.76 8.49
CA ALA A 7 43.94 -4.88 7.97
C ALA A 7 43.86 -5.03 6.45
N ILE A 8 42.69 -5.32 5.92
CA ILE A 8 42.37 -5.19 4.49
C ILE A 8 41.65 -3.84 4.35
N PRO A 9 42.19 -2.84 3.63
CA PRO A 9 41.50 -1.60 3.36
C PRO A 9 40.64 -1.71 2.08
N CYS A 10 39.70 -0.77 1.95
CA CYS A 10 38.82 -0.45 0.80
C CYS A 10 37.41 -1.04 0.87
N LEU A 11 36.55 -0.43 1.70
CA LEU A 11 35.15 -0.22 1.33
C LEU A 11 35.05 1.16 0.70
N ASP A 12 34.79 1.22 -0.61
CA ASP A 12 34.28 2.42 -1.26
C ASP A 12 32.81 2.19 -1.63
N SER A 13 32.00 3.18 -1.23
CA SER A 13 30.70 3.60 -1.78
C SER A 13 29.52 2.59 -1.89
N ALA A 14 28.56 2.82 -0.99
CA ALA A 14 27.13 3.03 -1.29
C ALA A 14 26.31 1.88 -1.87
N LEU A 15 25.69 1.09 -0.98
CA LEU A 15 24.32 0.59 -1.14
C LEU A 15 23.63 0.64 0.23
N ALA A 16 23.04 1.80 0.52
CA ALA A 16 22.04 1.89 1.57
C ALA A 16 20.71 1.42 0.96
N THR A 17 20.45 0.11 0.99
CA THR A 17 19.16 -0.43 0.56
C THR A 17 18.13 -0.12 1.64
N THR A 18 17.24 0.80 1.30
CA THR A 18 16.06 1.18 2.09
C THR A 18 15.14 -0.03 2.20
N MET A 19 15.03 -0.60 3.40
CA MET A 19 13.98 -1.54 3.75
C MET A 19 12.66 -0.76 3.83
N VAL A 20 11.77 -0.92 2.83
CA VAL A 20 10.40 -0.40 2.92
C VAL A 20 9.61 -1.33 3.82
N VAL A 21 9.59 -1.04 5.11
CA VAL A 21 8.66 -1.68 6.05
C VAL A 21 7.30 -1.02 5.90
N GLY A 22 6.43 -1.62 5.08
CA GLY A 22 5.02 -1.30 5.06
C GLY A 22 4.32 -1.82 6.32
N LEU A 23 4.36 -1.06 7.42
CA LEU A 23 3.54 -1.30 8.60
C LEU A 23 2.33 -0.35 8.57
N ALA A 24 1.13 -0.89 8.34
CA ALA A 24 -0.11 -0.13 8.33
C ALA A 24 -0.85 -0.22 9.68
N VAL A 25 -1.19 0.98 10.19
CA VAL A 25 -2.22 1.38 11.17
C VAL A 25 -1.98 1.12 12.67
N ALA A 26 -1.50 2.16 13.36
CA ALA A 26 -1.81 2.38 14.78
C ALA A 26 -2.90 3.46 14.88
N SER A 27 -4.09 3.07 15.35
CA SER A 27 -5.21 3.98 15.59
C SER A 27 -4.92 4.83 16.85
N ALA A 28 -4.56 6.10 16.67
CA ALA A 28 -4.49 7.05 17.78
C ALA A 28 -5.91 7.56 18.10
N MET A 29 -6.54 7.01 19.15
CA MET A 29 -7.67 7.67 19.78
C MET A 29 -7.17 8.97 20.40
N VAL A 30 -7.45 10.11 19.76
CA VAL A 30 -7.24 11.41 20.39
C VAL A 30 -8.36 11.59 21.42
N THR A 31 -8.09 11.21 22.66
CA THR A 31 -8.88 11.71 23.78
C THR A 31 -8.54 13.19 23.93
N SER A 32 -9.40 14.09 23.44
CA SER A 32 -9.26 15.51 23.74
C SER A 32 -9.61 15.73 25.21
N GLY A 33 -8.60 15.60 26.08
CA GLY A 33 -8.66 16.08 27.45
C GLY A 33 -8.53 17.59 27.47
N CYS A 34 -9.50 18.27 28.08
CA CYS A 34 -9.47 19.71 28.33
C CYS A 34 -8.49 19.98 29.49
N GLY A 35 -7.39 20.69 29.23
CA GLY A 35 -6.37 21.00 30.25
C GLY A 35 -5.46 22.15 29.84
N SER A 36 -5.28 23.09 30.76
CA SER A 36 -4.78 24.46 30.56
C SER A 36 -3.26 24.63 30.36
N ARG A 37 -2.92 25.63 29.52
CA ARG A 37 -1.66 26.37 29.30
C ARG A 37 -0.44 26.09 30.21
N SER A 38 0.72 25.93 29.59
CA SER A 38 1.96 26.59 29.98
C SER A 38 2.74 26.98 28.72
N GLU A 39 3.17 28.24 28.66
CA GLU A 39 3.85 28.87 27.54
C GLU A 39 5.29 28.37 27.42
N ASP A 40 5.71 27.96 26.22
CA ASP A 40 7.12 28.02 25.84
C ASP A 40 7.24 28.38 24.35
N ASN A 41 8.09 29.38 24.13
CA ASN A 41 8.09 30.32 23.02
C ASN A 41 8.94 29.78 21.86
N PHE A 42 8.29 29.19 20.84
CA PHE A 42 8.95 28.92 19.54
C PHE A 42 8.44 29.91 18.50
N GLN A 43 9.32 30.85 18.12
CA GLN A 43 9.05 31.93 17.17
C GLN A 43 8.87 31.38 15.75
N ILE A 44 7.63 31.24 15.29
CA ILE A 44 7.32 31.07 13.86
C ILE A 44 7.16 32.48 13.25
N ARG A 45 7.91 32.74 12.17
CA ARG A 45 7.81 33.97 11.37
C ARG A 45 6.35 34.26 11.02
N LEU A 46 5.81 35.39 11.50
CA LEU A 46 4.51 35.90 11.08
C LEU A 46 4.54 36.18 9.57
N ILE A 47 3.74 35.43 8.82
CA ILE A 47 3.14 35.95 7.58
C ILE A 47 2.13 37.00 8.06
N GLN A 48 2.33 38.27 7.71
CA GLN A 48 1.36 39.31 8.00
C GLN A 48 0.10 39.05 7.17
N SER A 49 -0.86 38.33 7.75
CA SER A 49 -2.22 38.21 7.21
C SER A 49 -2.94 39.53 7.46
N THR A 50 -2.82 40.49 6.55
CA THR A 50 -3.80 41.59 6.47
C THR A 50 -5.12 40.99 6.00
N GLY A 51 -5.98 40.62 6.94
CA GLY A 51 -7.32 40.14 6.62
C GLY A 51 -7.92 39.14 7.61
N VAL A 52 -7.62 39.21 8.91
CA VAL A 52 -8.50 38.56 9.91
C VAL A 52 -9.69 39.50 10.09
N THR A 53 -10.79 39.23 9.40
CA THR A 53 -12.06 39.89 9.69
C THR A 53 -12.58 39.39 11.03
N THR A 54 -12.51 40.24 12.04
CA THR A 54 -13.26 40.11 13.30
C THR A 54 -14.74 40.35 13.04
N GLU A 55 -15.41 39.43 12.37
CA GLU A 55 -16.86 39.48 12.18
C GLU A 55 -17.47 38.19 12.75
N CYS A 56 -17.83 38.22 14.03
CA CYS A 56 -18.73 37.23 14.62
C CYS A 56 -20.16 37.58 14.21
N GLY A 57 -20.57 37.15 13.03
CA GLY A 57 -21.95 37.19 12.52
C GLY A 57 -22.22 35.97 11.64
N PRO A 58 -23.49 35.61 11.34
CA PRO A 58 -23.78 34.49 10.45
C PRO A 58 -23.38 34.89 9.03
N GLY A 59 -22.11 34.67 8.70
CA GLY A 59 -21.55 34.93 7.38
C GLY A 59 -22.20 34.01 6.36
N GLU A 60 -22.87 34.60 5.38
CA GLU A 60 -23.27 33.93 4.17
C GLU A 60 -22.02 33.39 3.47
N TRP A 61 -21.92 32.08 3.33
CA TRP A 61 -20.91 31.45 2.49
C TRP A 61 -21.26 31.73 1.03
N THR A 62 -20.79 32.85 0.48
CA THR A 62 -20.87 33.06 -0.96
C THR A 62 -19.83 32.15 -1.63
N ASN A 63 -20.32 31.08 -2.25
CA ASN A 63 -19.54 30.10 -3.02
C ASN A 63 -18.96 30.71 -4.30
N GLU A 64 -18.00 31.61 -4.17
CA GLU A 64 -17.32 32.23 -5.32
C GLU A 64 -15.80 32.14 -5.10
N THR A 65 -15.24 30.96 -5.33
CA THR A 65 -13.82 30.78 -5.66
C THR A 65 -13.72 30.25 -7.09
N GLY A 66 -13.96 31.14 -8.06
CA GLY A 66 -13.84 30.86 -9.48
C GLY A 66 -12.40 30.89 -9.99
N GLY A 67 -11.60 29.89 -9.60
CA GLY A 67 -10.37 29.50 -10.32
C GLY A 67 -10.54 28.10 -10.90
N PRO A 68 -9.81 27.69 -11.95
CA PRO A 68 -9.78 26.29 -12.35
C PRO A 68 -9.08 25.50 -11.24
N GLU A 69 -9.87 24.98 -10.30
CA GLU A 69 -9.43 24.02 -9.28
C GLU A 69 -8.92 22.78 -10.03
N THR A 70 -7.62 22.72 -10.28
CA THR A 70 -7.00 21.50 -10.81
C THR A 70 -6.95 20.53 -9.65
N GLU A 71 -7.78 19.48 -9.68
CA GLU A 71 -7.81 18.47 -8.63
C GLU A 71 -6.41 17.86 -8.46
N MET A 72 -5.93 17.74 -7.22
CA MET A 72 -4.63 17.12 -6.91
C MET A 72 -4.58 15.64 -7.30
N PHE A 73 -5.74 14.97 -7.33
CA PHE A 73 -5.89 13.57 -7.69
C PHE A 73 -6.93 13.45 -8.80
N VAL A 74 -6.62 12.63 -9.80
CA VAL A 74 -7.53 12.31 -10.92
C VAL A 74 -7.69 10.80 -10.96
N ASP A 75 -8.92 10.31 -11.05
CA ASP A 75 -9.20 8.89 -11.23
C ASP A 75 -8.88 8.47 -12.67
N ILE A 76 -7.80 7.73 -12.84
CA ILE A 76 -7.36 7.14 -14.11
C ILE A 76 -7.54 5.62 -14.15
N THR A 77 -8.23 5.01 -13.18
CA THR A 77 -8.27 3.54 -12.99
C THR A 77 -8.65 2.80 -14.27
N ARG A 78 -9.67 3.29 -14.97
CA ARG A 78 -10.13 2.71 -16.24
C ARG A 78 -9.17 2.97 -17.38
N GLU A 79 -8.55 4.15 -17.42
CA GLU A 79 -7.63 4.57 -18.48
C GLU A 79 -6.30 3.83 -18.38
N SER A 80 -5.85 3.55 -17.17
CA SER A 80 -4.65 2.78 -16.90
C SER A 80 -4.84 1.27 -17.06
N GLY A 81 -6.07 0.79 -17.29
CA GLY A 81 -6.33 -0.65 -17.48
C GLY A 81 -6.44 -1.47 -16.19
N LEU A 82 -6.49 -0.82 -15.02
CA LEU A 82 -6.71 -1.50 -13.74
C LEU A 82 -8.20 -1.89 -13.60
N ASP A 83 -8.47 -3.19 -13.46
CA ASP A 83 -9.83 -3.75 -13.38
C ASP A 83 -10.08 -4.60 -12.13
N PHE A 84 -9.23 -4.44 -11.10
CA PHE A 84 -9.29 -5.26 -9.90
C PHE A 84 -10.61 -5.11 -9.14
N GLN A 85 -11.29 -6.24 -8.92
CA GLN A 85 -12.46 -6.32 -8.05
C GLN A 85 -12.13 -7.15 -6.83
N ARG A 86 -12.20 -6.52 -5.64
CA ARG A 86 -12.08 -7.23 -4.37
C ARG A 86 -13.29 -8.15 -4.18
N ALA A 87 -13.02 -9.45 -4.03
CA ALA A 87 -14.00 -10.41 -3.57
C ALA A 87 -14.09 -10.37 -2.05
N VAL A 88 -15.30 -10.07 -1.56
CA VAL A 88 -15.65 -10.17 -0.14
C VAL A 88 -16.65 -11.30 -0.02
N GLY A 89 -16.47 -12.17 0.99
CA GLY A 89 -17.25 -13.37 1.23
C GLY A 89 -18.76 -13.21 1.00
N PRO A 90 -19.48 -14.31 0.71
CA PRO A 90 -20.92 -14.26 0.48
C PRO A 90 -21.66 -13.48 1.59
N PRO A 91 -22.64 -12.63 1.25
CA PRO A 91 -23.33 -11.80 2.24
C PRO A 91 -23.93 -12.63 3.38
N GLY A 92 -23.79 -12.14 4.61
CA GLY A 92 -24.44 -12.72 5.80
C GLY A 92 -23.51 -13.49 6.74
N THR A 93 -22.26 -13.70 6.35
CA THR A 93 -21.19 -14.00 7.30
C THR A 93 -20.54 -12.68 7.71
N TYR A 94 -20.40 -12.47 9.02
CA TYR A 94 -19.72 -11.30 9.58
C TYR A 94 -18.55 -11.80 10.39
N PHE A 95 -17.41 -11.94 9.75
CA PHE A 95 -16.15 -12.33 10.37
C PHE A 95 -15.25 -11.10 10.48
N LEU A 96 -14.61 -10.90 11.64
CA LEU A 96 -13.77 -9.72 11.91
C LEU A 96 -12.66 -9.44 10.87
N PRO A 97 -12.10 -10.41 10.15
CA PRO A 97 -11.19 -10.11 9.06
C PRO A 97 -11.86 -9.58 7.78
N GLU A 98 -13.17 -9.76 7.58
CA GLU A 98 -13.88 -9.25 6.39
C GLU A 98 -14.00 -7.71 6.42
N ILE A 99 -14.02 -7.11 7.62
CA ILE A 99 -13.98 -5.65 7.79
C ILE A 99 -12.58 -5.07 7.54
N ASN A 100 -11.54 -5.90 7.59
CA ASN A 100 -10.21 -5.51 7.19
C ASN A 100 -10.08 -5.73 5.68
N GLY A 101 -9.60 -4.71 4.96
CA GLY A 101 -9.24 -4.86 3.56
C GLY A 101 -8.11 -5.86 3.38
N SER A 102 -7.90 -6.30 2.14
CA SER A 102 -6.70 -7.01 1.74
C SER A 102 -5.62 -5.99 1.36
N GLY A 103 -4.35 -6.37 1.55
CA GLY A 103 -3.21 -5.53 1.17
C GLY A 103 -2.85 -5.61 -0.31
N GLY A 104 -1.78 -4.91 -0.65
CA GLY A 104 -1.11 -5.01 -1.93
C GLY A 104 0.35 -4.59 -1.78
N ALA A 105 1.14 -4.84 -2.82
CA ALA A 105 2.53 -4.42 -2.91
C ALA A 105 2.78 -3.78 -4.28
N MET A 106 3.68 -2.82 -4.31
CA MET A 106 4.26 -2.29 -5.54
C MET A 106 5.72 -2.69 -5.59
N PHE A 107 6.15 -3.30 -6.69
CA PHE A 107 7.52 -3.77 -6.89
C PHE A 107 7.76 -3.98 -8.38
N ASP A 108 9.02 -3.90 -8.79
CA ASP A 108 9.45 -4.25 -10.15
C ASP A 108 9.50 -5.79 -10.22
N TYR A 109 8.49 -6.41 -10.87
CA TYR A 109 8.37 -7.87 -10.90
C TYR A 109 9.20 -8.50 -11.99
N ASP A 110 9.61 -7.75 -13.04
CA ASP A 110 10.36 -8.29 -14.18
C ASP A 110 11.70 -7.61 -14.49
N GLY A 111 12.15 -6.74 -13.57
CA GLY A 111 13.43 -6.05 -13.62
C GLY A 111 13.52 -4.97 -14.69
N ASP A 112 12.39 -4.48 -15.21
CA ASP A 112 12.35 -3.47 -16.27
C ASP A 112 12.47 -2.03 -15.76
N GLY A 113 12.46 -1.85 -14.44
CA GLY A 113 12.63 -0.59 -13.74
C GLY A 113 11.34 0.20 -13.54
N ASP A 114 10.21 -0.30 -14.04
CA ASP A 114 8.88 0.22 -13.74
C ASP A 114 8.28 -0.49 -12.50
N LEU A 115 7.32 0.14 -11.83
CA LEU A 115 6.68 -0.45 -10.64
C LEU A 115 5.38 -1.13 -11.02
N ASP A 116 5.32 -2.43 -10.78
CA ASP A 116 4.13 -3.24 -10.97
C ASP A 116 3.27 -3.27 -9.71
N ILE A 117 2.05 -3.78 -9.85
CA ILE A 117 1.06 -3.77 -8.78
C ILE A 117 0.58 -5.19 -8.51
N TYR A 118 0.83 -5.69 -7.30
CA TYR A 118 0.24 -6.91 -6.79
C TYR A 118 -0.87 -6.60 -5.80
N LEU A 119 -2.10 -7.04 -6.09
CA LEU A 119 -3.27 -6.85 -5.27
C LEU A 119 -3.72 -8.18 -4.69
N VAL A 120 -3.73 -8.26 -3.37
CA VAL A 120 -4.22 -9.43 -2.64
C VAL A 120 -5.73 -9.38 -2.61
N ASN A 121 -6.36 -10.52 -2.85
CA ASN A 121 -7.79 -10.71 -2.76
C ASN A 121 -8.10 -11.51 -1.50
N SER A 122 -9.29 -11.29 -0.95
CA SER A 122 -9.71 -11.91 0.30
C SER A 122 -10.46 -13.23 0.10
N GLY A 123 -10.32 -13.87 -1.06
CA GLY A 123 -10.78 -15.23 -1.37
C GLY A 123 -12.07 -15.68 -0.69
N ARG A 124 -12.17 -16.98 -0.35
CA ARG A 124 -13.28 -17.50 0.44
C ARG A 124 -12.90 -17.58 1.92
N SER A 125 -13.66 -16.88 2.77
CA SER A 125 -13.58 -17.08 4.22
C SER A 125 -13.89 -18.55 4.59
N PRO A 126 -13.13 -19.18 5.50
CA PRO A 126 -13.44 -20.51 6.04
C PRO A 126 -14.81 -20.60 6.72
N HIS A 127 -15.37 -19.47 7.12
CA HIS A 127 -16.70 -19.37 7.74
C HIS A 127 -17.79 -18.94 6.75
N ALA A 128 -17.47 -18.75 5.46
CA ALA A 128 -18.41 -18.34 4.44
C ALA A 128 -19.59 -19.31 4.31
N VAL A 129 -20.81 -18.78 4.25
CA VAL A 129 -22.05 -19.53 4.00
C VAL A 129 -22.63 -19.06 2.68
N GLY A 130 -22.90 -20.01 1.77
CA GLY A 130 -23.34 -19.70 0.42
C GLY A 130 -22.20 -19.62 -0.58
N GLU A 131 -22.52 -19.15 -1.79
CA GLU A 131 -21.62 -19.17 -2.94
C GLU A 131 -21.36 -17.75 -3.45
N PHE A 132 -20.15 -17.55 -3.99
CA PHE A 132 -19.84 -16.33 -4.72
C PHE A 132 -20.67 -16.24 -6.02
N PRO A 133 -20.89 -15.01 -6.55
CA PRO A 133 -21.35 -14.85 -7.91
C PRO A 133 -20.42 -15.62 -8.86
N ALA A 134 -21.00 -16.36 -9.82
CA ALA A 134 -20.25 -17.27 -10.69
C ALA A 134 -19.10 -16.60 -11.50
N ASN A 135 -19.18 -15.28 -11.71
CA ASN A 135 -18.21 -14.52 -12.49
C ASN A 135 -17.30 -13.63 -11.62
N LEU A 136 -17.34 -13.78 -10.30
CA LEU A 136 -16.47 -13.02 -9.42
C LEU A 136 -15.08 -13.65 -9.40
N ASN A 137 -14.06 -12.87 -9.76
CA ASN A 137 -12.68 -13.31 -9.62
C ASN A 137 -12.25 -13.18 -8.15
N THR A 138 -11.88 -14.30 -7.54
CA THR A 138 -11.42 -14.38 -6.14
C THR A 138 -9.90 -14.49 -6.01
N ALA A 139 -9.17 -14.54 -7.13
CA ALA A 139 -7.73 -14.64 -7.13
C ALA A 139 -7.08 -13.29 -6.82
N ASN A 140 -5.87 -13.34 -6.26
CA ASN A 140 -4.93 -12.23 -6.26
C ASN A 140 -4.58 -11.85 -7.70
N ARG A 141 -4.14 -10.61 -7.92
CA ARG A 141 -3.86 -10.10 -9.27
C ARG A 141 -2.51 -9.40 -9.31
N LEU A 142 -1.69 -9.73 -10.30
CA LEU A 142 -0.47 -9.00 -10.65
C LEU A 142 -0.71 -8.26 -11.97
N TYR A 143 -0.49 -6.96 -11.91
CA TYR A 143 -0.58 -6.04 -13.03
C TYR A 143 0.80 -5.52 -13.37
N ARG A 144 1.28 -5.83 -14.58
CA ARG A 144 2.52 -5.30 -15.13
C ARG A 144 2.31 -3.89 -15.66
N GLN A 145 3.15 -2.94 -15.28
CA GLN A 145 3.22 -1.63 -15.90
C GLN A 145 3.83 -1.73 -17.31
N GLN A 146 3.20 -1.07 -18.27
CA GLN A 146 3.67 -0.96 -19.64
C GLN A 146 4.39 0.39 -19.82
N ALA A 147 5.24 0.48 -20.84
CA ALA A 147 5.98 1.71 -21.16
C ALA A 147 5.09 2.95 -21.46
N ASP A 148 3.80 2.76 -21.74
CA ASP A 148 2.83 3.85 -21.95
C ASP A 148 2.08 4.25 -20.66
N GLY A 149 2.42 3.65 -19.52
CA GLY A 149 1.80 3.88 -18.21
C GLY A 149 0.50 3.11 -17.97
N THR A 150 0.09 2.24 -18.90
CA THR A 150 -1.03 1.32 -18.70
C THR A 150 -0.58 0.05 -17.97
N PHE A 151 -1.54 -0.74 -17.50
CA PHE A 151 -1.32 -1.97 -16.77
C PHE A 151 -1.92 -3.16 -17.52
N SER A 152 -1.17 -4.26 -17.57
CA SER A 152 -1.62 -5.52 -18.15
C SER A 152 -1.68 -6.62 -17.09
N ASP A 153 -2.75 -7.41 -17.06
CA ASP A 153 -2.83 -8.53 -16.14
C ASP A 153 -1.89 -9.66 -16.56
N VAL A 154 -0.87 -9.92 -15.75
CA VAL A 154 0.11 -10.99 -15.96
C VAL A 154 -0.02 -12.11 -14.91
N THR A 155 -1.06 -12.05 -14.08
CA THR A 155 -1.34 -12.96 -12.95
C THR A 155 -1.12 -14.45 -13.30
N THR A 156 -1.66 -14.89 -14.45
CA THR A 156 -1.59 -16.31 -14.85
C THR A 156 -0.18 -16.72 -15.25
N VAL A 157 0.55 -15.82 -15.93
CA VAL A 157 1.91 -16.10 -16.42
C VAL A 157 2.90 -16.09 -15.25
N ALA A 158 2.74 -15.17 -14.31
CA ALA A 158 3.56 -15.07 -13.10
C ALA A 158 3.22 -16.12 -12.02
N GLY A 159 2.11 -16.85 -12.16
CA GLY A 159 1.69 -17.84 -11.18
C GLY A 159 1.23 -17.27 -9.83
N LEU A 160 0.91 -15.97 -9.76
CA LEU A 160 0.54 -15.27 -8.52
C LEU A 160 -0.96 -15.23 -8.24
N GLY A 161 -1.76 -16.06 -8.90
CA GLY A 161 -3.21 -16.13 -8.79
C GLY A 161 -3.74 -16.92 -7.59
N ASP A 162 -3.15 -16.78 -6.41
CA ASP A 162 -3.64 -17.44 -5.19
C ASP A 162 -5.10 -17.04 -4.90
N THR A 163 -5.92 -18.01 -4.49
CA THR A 163 -7.35 -17.81 -4.18
C THR A 163 -7.67 -17.96 -2.69
N GLY A 164 -6.63 -17.99 -1.85
CA GLY A 164 -6.77 -18.09 -0.40
C GLY A 164 -7.43 -16.86 0.23
N TYR A 165 -7.71 -16.94 1.53
CA TYR A 165 -8.27 -15.79 2.25
C TYR A 165 -7.16 -14.79 2.60
N GLY A 166 -6.70 -14.05 1.61
CA GLY A 166 -5.57 -13.13 1.71
C GLY A 166 -5.87 -11.86 2.51
N ILE A 167 -4.88 -11.45 3.31
CA ILE A 167 -4.92 -10.22 4.11
C ILE A 167 -3.80 -9.25 3.78
N GLY A 168 -2.66 -9.72 3.27
CA GLY A 168 -1.55 -8.84 2.94
C GLY A 168 -0.38 -9.59 2.35
N CYS A 169 0.56 -8.81 1.83
CA CYS A 169 1.79 -9.30 1.24
C CYS A 169 2.94 -8.35 1.54
N ALA A 170 4.16 -8.84 1.35
CA ALA A 170 5.38 -8.05 1.33
C ALA A 170 6.27 -8.53 0.18
N ALA A 171 6.95 -7.59 -0.49
CA ALA A 171 7.95 -7.88 -1.50
C ALA A 171 9.35 -7.73 -0.90
N GLY A 172 10.29 -8.60 -1.29
CA GLY A 172 11.68 -8.52 -0.86
C GLY A 172 12.53 -9.63 -1.46
N ASP A 173 13.79 -9.34 -1.72
CA ASP A 173 14.79 -10.28 -2.23
C ASP A 173 15.31 -11.16 -1.06
N VAL A 174 14.82 -12.40 -0.96
CA VAL A 174 15.10 -13.27 0.20
C VAL A 174 16.36 -14.09 0.00
N ASP A 175 16.70 -14.47 -1.23
CA ASP A 175 17.90 -15.27 -1.54
C ASP A 175 19.06 -14.48 -2.15
N ASN A 176 18.92 -13.16 -2.27
CA ASN A 176 19.92 -12.20 -2.74
C ASN A 176 20.34 -12.43 -4.20
N ASP A 177 19.41 -12.86 -5.05
CA ASP A 177 19.66 -13.03 -6.48
C ASP A 177 19.35 -11.77 -7.31
N GLY A 178 18.68 -10.78 -6.69
CA GLY A 178 18.32 -9.51 -7.30
C GLY A 178 16.86 -9.41 -7.75
N ASP A 179 16.11 -10.51 -7.72
CA ASP A 179 14.70 -10.56 -8.08
C ASP A 179 13.85 -10.46 -6.79
N LEU A 180 12.75 -9.70 -6.85
CA LEU A 180 11.92 -9.50 -5.65
C LEU A 180 10.92 -10.65 -5.44
N ASP A 181 11.02 -11.31 -4.28
CA ASP A 181 10.10 -12.37 -3.86
C ASP A 181 8.85 -11.83 -3.17
N ILE A 182 7.79 -12.64 -3.12
CA ILE A 182 6.53 -12.29 -2.45
C ILE A 182 6.27 -13.18 -1.25
N ALA A 183 6.21 -12.58 -0.07
CA ALA A 183 5.59 -13.18 1.12
C ALA A 183 4.10 -12.86 1.13
N LEU A 184 3.25 -13.89 1.11
CA LEU A 184 1.78 -13.78 1.14
C LEU A 184 1.23 -14.34 2.45
N VAL A 185 0.28 -13.62 3.05
CA VAL A 185 -0.39 -14.02 4.28
C VAL A 185 -1.87 -14.27 4.04
N ASN A 186 -2.27 -15.51 4.30
CA ASN A 186 -3.65 -15.99 4.24
C ASN A 186 -4.17 -16.31 5.65
N ILE A 187 -5.45 -16.02 5.90
CA ILE A 187 -6.12 -16.39 7.16
C ILE A 187 -6.35 -17.89 7.21
N ASN A 188 -6.05 -18.49 8.36
CA ASN A 188 -6.22 -19.92 8.63
C ASN A 188 -5.43 -20.83 7.66
N ASP A 189 -4.40 -20.29 7.02
CA ASP A 189 -3.45 -21.05 6.23
C ASP A 189 -2.01 -20.68 6.64
N ARG A 190 -1.03 -21.43 6.15
CA ARG A 190 0.37 -21.09 6.28
C ARG A 190 0.68 -19.89 5.38
N ALA A 191 1.51 -18.98 5.87
CA ALA A 191 2.10 -17.98 5.00
C ALA A 191 2.86 -18.67 3.87
N ALA A 192 2.73 -18.14 2.65
CA ALA A 192 3.46 -18.58 1.49
C ALA A 192 4.62 -17.62 1.23
N LEU A 193 5.78 -18.16 0.85
CA LEU A 193 6.87 -17.41 0.28
C LEU A 193 7.01 -17.87 -1.16
N LEU A 194 6.77 -16.96 -2.09
CA LEU A 194 6.77 -17.17 -3.52
C LEU A 194 8.05 -16.55 -4.05
N ARG A 195 8.98 -17.40 -4.47
CA ARG A 195 10.26 -16.95 -5.00
C ARG A 195 10.10 -16.52 -6.46
N ASN A 196 10.64 -15.37 -6.84
CA ASN A 196 10.77 -15.00 -8.24
C ASN A 196 12.06 -15.64 -8.80
N ASP A 197 11.96 -16.30 -9.95
CA ASP A 197 13.10 -16.93 -10.64
C ASP A 197 13.18 -16.40 -12.10
N GLY A 198 12.52 -15.27 -12.38
CA GLY A 198 12.17 -14.81 -13.72
C GLY A 198 12.68 -13.43 -14.14
N GLY A 199 13.39 -12.70 -13.26
CA GLY A 199 13.47 -11.23 -13.32
C GLY A 199 12.22 -10.64 -12.70
#